data_AF-A0A6A4DIU2-F1
#
_entry.id   AF-A0A6A4DIU2-F1
#
_cell.length_a   1.000
_cell.length_b   1.000
_cell.length_c   1.000
_cell.angle_alpha   90.00
_cell.angle_beta   90.00
_cell.angle_gamma   90.00
#
_symmetry.space_group_name_H-M   'P 1'
#
loop_
_entity.id
_entity.type
_entity.pdbx_description
1 polymer ?
#
loop_
_entity_poly.entity_id
_entity_poly.type
_entity_poly.pdbx_seq_one_letter_code
_entity_poly.pdbx_strand_id
1 'polypeptide(L)'
;MDAVTGINQTAEVFWTRVRTRMEESEVIAAAIKAGKYGSRSWTSLKSHFGDLSKKASKFIRCIKKIKSLHKSDTTERDALLKAQELYHVENNSTF
;
A
#
# COMPACT_ATOMS: atom_id res chain seq x y z
N MET A 1 12.77 -1.57 -26.71
CA MET A 1 11.32 -1.45 -26.46
C MET A 1 11.00 -2.41 -25.33
N ASP A 2 10.53 -1.92 -24.18
CA ASP A 2 9.72 -2.74 -23.26
C ASP A 2 8.80 -1.78 -22.51
N ALA A 3 7.90 -1.17 -23.30
CA ALA A 3 6.67 -0.69 -22.73
C ALA A 3 5.90 -1.94 -22.28
N VAL A 4 5.46 -1.97 -21.03
CA VAL A 4 4.24 -2.72 -20.66
C VAL A 4 4.38 -4.24 -20.77
N THR A 5 5.28 -4.87 -20.01
CA THR A 5 4.85 -6.13 -19.36
C THR A 5 4.00 -5.72 -18.16
N GLY A 6 2.78 -5.27 -18.43
CA GLY A 6 1.80 -5.02 -17.39
C GLY A 6 1.66 -6.31 -16.60
N ILE A 7 2.28 -6.36 -15.41
CA ILE A 7 2.13 -7.48 -14.50
C ILE A 7 0.64 -7.67 -14.34
N ASN A 8 0.11 -8.79 -14.82
CA ASN A 8 -1.30 -9.04 -14.75
C ASN A 8 -1.66 -9.36 -13.28
N GLN A 9 -1.87 -8.31 -12.50
CA GLN A 9 -2.28 -8.37 -11.09
C GLN A 9 -3.70 -8.92 -10.92
N THR A 10 -4.38 -9.30 -12.01
CA THR A 10 -5.64 -10.06 -11.96
C THR A 10 -5.42 -11.57 -12.07
N ALA A 11 -4.26 -12.01 -12.56
CA ALA A 11 -3.96 -13.43 -12.74
C ALA A 11 -3.73 -14.15 -11.41
N GLU A 12 -4.29 -15.34 -11.28
CA GLU A 12 -4.09 -16.21 -10.12
C GLU A 12 -2.60 -16.53 -9.91
N VAL A 13 -1.87 -16.79 -10.99
CA VAL A 13 -0.43 -17.09 -10.96
C VAL A 13 0.37 -15.96 -10.30
N PHE A 14 -0.03 -14.69 -10.49
CA PHE A 14 0.63 -13.57 -9.84
C PHE A 14 0.45 -13.62 -8.32
N TRP A 15 -0.78 -13.80 -7.84
CA TRP A 15 -1.07 -13.84 -6.40
C TRP A 15 -0.55 -15.10 -5.71
N THR A 16 -0.47 -16.22 -6.42
CA THR A 16 0.20 -17.44 -5.93
C THR A 16 1.68 -17.17 -5.68
N ARG A 17 2.38 -16.50 -6.61
CA ARG A 17 3.78 -16.11 -6.41
C ARG A 17 3.97 -15.15 -5.23
N VAL A 18 3.08 -14.16 -5.09
CA VAL A 18 3.08 -13.21 -3.97
C VAL A 18 2.92 -13.93 -2.64
N ARG A 19 1.95 -14.86 -2.55
CA ARG A 19 1.72 -15.68 -1.35
C ARG A 19 2.96 -16.49 -1.00
N THR A 20 3.49 -17.27 -1.96
CA THR A 20 4.66 -18.13 -1.74
C THR A 20 5.85 -17.32 -1.22
N ARG A 21 6.18 -16.19 -1.86
CA ARG A 21 7.28 -15.32 -1.41
C ARG A 21 7.04 -14.74 -0.02
N MET A 22 5.80 -14.38 0.32
CA MET A 22 5.46 -13.87 1.65
C MET A 22 5.60 -14.97 2.71
N GLU A 23 5.10 -16.17 2.43
CA GLU A 23 5.16 -17.31 3.35
C GLU A 23 6.59 -17.84 3.52
N GLU A 24 7.46 -17.69 2.52
CA GLU A 24 8.91 -17.98 2.59
C GLU A 24 9.70 -16.97 3.43
N SER A 25 9.16 -15.76 3.67
CA SER A 25 9.88 -14.76 4.48
C SER A 25 10.04 -15.24 5.92
N GLU A 26 11.24 -15.09 6.49
CA GLU A 26 11.60 -15.65 7.80
C GLU A 26 10.58 -15.33 8.90
N VAL A 27 10.11 -14.07 8.95
CA VAL A 27 9.14 -13.58 9.94
C VAL A 27 7.80 -14.29 9.81
N ILE A 28 7.29 -14.44 8.59
CA ILE A 28 5.98 -15.06 8.33
C ILE A 28 6.09 -16.57 8.44
N ALA A 29 7.15 -17.18 7.92
CA ALA A 29 7.42 -18.62 8.04
C ALA A 29 7.48 -19.04 9.52
N ALA A 30 8.20 -18.28 10.36
CA ALA A 30 8.27 -18.53 11.79
C ALA A 30 6.90 -18.37 12.48
N ALA A 31 6.12 -17.36 12.08
CA ALA A 31 4.79 -17.13 12.63
C ALA A 31 3.76 -18.20 12.22
N ILE A 32 3.84 -18.71 10.98
CA ILE A 32 3.02 -19.85 10.50
C ILE A 32 3.41 -21.10 11.26
N LYS A 33 4.71 -21.40 11.40
CA LYS A 33 5.21 -22.55 12.17
C LYS A 33 4.78 -22.50 13.64
N ALA A 34 4.72 -21.30 14.22
CA ALA A 34 4.24 -21.07 15.58
C ALA A 34 2.69 -21.08 15.71
N GLY A 35 1.95 -21.36 14.64
CA GLY A 35 0.48 -21.38 14.64
C GLY A 35 -0.18 -20.01 14.83
N LYS A 36 0.59 -18.92 14.76
CA LYS A 36 0.08 -17.54 14.95
C LYS A 36 -0.68 -17.05 13.73
N TYR A 37 -0.32 -17.54 12.55
CA TYR A 37 -1.01 -17.25 11.29
C TYR A 37 -1.31 -18.54 10.53
N GLY A 38 -2.48 -18.60 9.89
CA GLY A 38 -2.76 -19.59 8.85
C GLY A 38 -2.22 -19.15 7.50
N SER A 39 -2.15 -20.09 6.54
CA SER A 39 -1.89 -19.74 5.14
C SER A 39 -2.98 -18.81 4.61
N ARG A 40 -2.60 -17.77 3.87
CA ARG A 40 -3.56 -16.80 3.32
C ARG A 40 -4.07 -17.24 1.96
N SER A 41 -5.36 -17.05 1.71
CA SER A 41 -5.92 -17.22 0.36
C SER A 41 -5.50 -16.07 -0.55
N TRP A 42 -5.40 -16.33 -1.86
CA TRP A 42 -5.08 -15.28 -2.85
C TRP A 42 -6.15 -14.18 -2.85
N THR A 43 -7.43 -14.52 -2.61
CA THR A 43 -8.53 -13.55 -2.52
C THR A 43 -8.31 -12.57 -1.37
N SER A 44 -7.86 -13.07 -0.21
CA SER A 44 -7.53 -12.25 0.95
C SER A 44 -6.36 -11.30 0.66
N LEU A 45 -5.28 -11.80 0.04
CA LEU A 45 -4.12 -11.00 -0.33
C LEU A 45 -4.47 -9.89 -1.33
N LYS A 46 -5.24 -10.24 -2.37
CA LYS A 46 -5.71 -9.29 -3.39
C LYS A 46 -6.58 -8.18 -2.78
N SER A 47 -7.52 -8.55 -1.90
CA SER A 47 -8.37 -7.58 -1.21
C SER A 47 -7.53 -6.62 -0.36
N HIS A 48 -6.63 -7.16 0.45
CA HIS A 48 -5.79 -6.36 1.34
C HIS A 48 -4.88 -5.40 0.58
N PHE A 49 -4.25 -5.86 -0.51
CA PHE A 49 -3.46 -5.01 -1.38
C PHE A 49 -4.30 -3.92 -2.04
N GLY A 50 -5.53 -4.23 -2.47
CA GLY A 50 -6.46 -3.25 -3.01
C GLY A 50 -6.80 -2.15 -2.00
N ASP A 51 -7.01 -2.49 -0.74
CA ASP A 51 -7.29 -1.51 0.32
C ASP A 51 -6.09 -0.62 0.63
N LEU A 52 -4.89 -1.19 0.69
CA LEU A 52 -3.65 -0.42 0.84
C LEU A 52 -3.44 0.52 -0.36
N SER A 53 -3.66 0.04 -1.58
CA SER A 53 -3.54 0.84 -2.80
C SER A 53 -4.51 2.02 -2.82
N LYS A 54 -5.75 1.81 -2.36
CA LYS A 54 -6.74 2.89 -2.20
C LYS A 54 -6.28 3.93 -1.18
N LYS A 55 -5.78 3.49 0.00
CA LYS A 55 -5.24 4.38 1.04
C LYS A 55 -4.05 5.20 0.53
N ALA A 56 -3.09 4.55 -0.13
CA ALA A 56 -1.95 5.23 -0.75
C ALA A 56 -2.39 6.26 -1.80
N SER A 57 -3.35 5.92 -2.67
CA SER A 57 -3.87 6.82 -3.69
C SER A 57 -4.53 8.07 -3.08
N LYS A 58 -5.29 7.89 -2.00
CA LYS A 58 -5.91 8.99 -1.24
C LYS A 58 -4.84 9.90 -0.61
N PHE A 59 -3.81 9.33 0.02
CA PHE A 59 -2.70 10.10 0.58
C PHE A 59 -1.93 10.89 -0.49
N ILE A 60 -1.63 10.27 -1.63
CA ILE A 60 -1.00 10.95 -2.78
C ILE A 60 -1.85 12.14 -3.25
N ARG A 61 -3.18 12.02 -3.23
CA ARG A 61 -4.09 13.13 -3.54
C ARG A 61 -3.93 14.29 -2.54
N CYS A 62 -3.80 14.01 -1.24
CA CYS A 62 -3.55 15.02 -0.22
C CYS A 62 -2.20 15.74 -0.47
N ILE A 63 -1.13 15.01 -0.79
CA ILE A 63 0.16 15.61 -1.17
C ILE A 63 -0.01 16.55 -2.37
N LYS A 64 -0.71 16.12 -3.42
CA LYS A 64 -0.95 16.95 -4.61
C LYS A 64 -1.73 18.22 -4.28
N LYS A 65 -2.76 18.13 -3.43
CA LYS A 65 -3.51 19.31 -2.94
C LYS A 65 -2.59 20.29 -2.21
N ILE A 66 -1.79 19.81 -1.26
CA ILE A 66 -0.85 20.66 -0.51
C ILE A 66 0.19 21.31 -1.44
N LYS A 67 0.77 20.55 -2.37
CA LYS A 67 1.71 21.08 -3.38
C LYS A 67 1.07 22.10 -4.33
N SER A 68 -0.24 22.00 -4.61
CA SER A 68 -0.95 22.99 -5.44
C SER A 68 -1.26 24.30 -4.71
N LEU A 69 -1.32 24.26 -3.38
CA LEU A 69 -1.58 25.43 -2.52
C LEU A 69 -0.28 26.13 -2.08
N HIS A 70 0.85 25.71 -2.63
CA HIS A 70 2.18 26.00 -2.11
C HIS A 70 2.60 27.46 -2.33
N LYS A 71 3.08 28.12 -1.27
CA LYS A 71 3.84 29.39 -1.29
C LYS A 71 5.33 29.08 -1.07
N SER A 72 6.22 29.82 -1.71
CA SER A 72 7.65 29.51 -1.97
C SER A 72 8.50 28.94 -0.82
N ASP A 73 8.08 29.07 0.43
CA ASP A 73 8.94 28.82 1.61
C ASP A 73 8.62 27.52 2.36
N THR A 74 7.76 26.64 1.82
CA THR A 74 7.40 25.38 2.50
C THR A 74 8.31 24.23 2.05
N THR A 75 8.94 23.50 2.99
CA THR A 75 9.81 22.36 2.65
C THR A 75 9.01 21.13 2.25
N GLU A 76 9.65 20.14 1.62
CA GLU A 76 8.98 18.85 1.30
C GLU A 76 8.47 18.13 2.57
N ARG A 77 9.22 18.25 3.67
CA ARG A 77 8.84 17.66 4.96
C ARG A 77 7.56 18.29 5.50
N ASP A 78 7.45 19.62 5.42
CA ASP A 78 6.25 20.34 5.85
C ASP A 78 5.05 19.99 4.97
N ALA A 79 5.27 19.81 3.66
CA ALA A 79 4.22 19.38 2.74
C ALA A 79 3.71 17.97 3.06
N LEU A 80 4.59 17.06 3.47
CA LEU A 80 4.21 15.70 3.89
C LEU A 80 3.43 15.70 5.21
N LEU A 81 3.85 16.48 6.21
CA LEU A 81 3.14 16.62 7.48
C LEU A 81 1.73 17.17 7.27
N LYS A 82 1.60 18.25 6.50
CA LYS A 82 0.28 18.82 6.14
C LYS A 82 -0.58 17.85 5.33
N ALA A 83 0.03 17.06 4.44
CA ALA A 83 -0.70 16.05 3.69
C ALA A 83 -1.20 14.92 4.58
N GLN A 84 -0.45 14.55 5.62
CA GLN A 84 -0.86 13.59 6.64
C GLN A 84 -2.05 14.12 7.44
N GLU A 85 -1.98 15.34 7.96
CA GLU A 85 -3.11 15.99 8.65
C GLU A 85 -4.36 16.02 7.78
N LEU A 86 -4.23 16.46 6.52
CA LEU A 86 -5.33 16.50 5.56
C LEU A 86 -5.89 15.10 5.29
N TYR A 87 -5.04 14.09 5.20
CA TYR A 87 -5.46 12.71 4.98
C TYR A 87 -6.28 12.17 6.16
N HIS A 88 -5.91 12.49 7.40
CA HIS A 88 -6.67 12.12 8.60
C HIS A 88 -8.06 12.75 8.60
N VAL A 89 -8.13 14.06 8.34
CA VAL A 89 -9.39 14.82 8.30
C VAL A 89 -10.32 14.33 7.18
N GLU A 90 -9.81 14.15 5.96
CA GLU A 90 -10.64 13.78 4.80
C GLU A 90 -11.10 12.32 4.82
N ASN A 91 -10.47 11.43 5.60
CA ASN A 91 -10.73 10.00 5.55
C ASN A 91 -11.16 9.38 6.89
N ASN A 92 -11.35 10.18 7.95
CA ASN A 92 -11.55 9.69 9.32
C ASN A 92 -10.55 8.58 9.68
N SER A 93 -9.32 8.70 9.19
CA SER A 93 -8.30 7.68 9.32
C SER A 93 -7.53 7.95 10.60
N THR A 94 -7.48 6.99 11.53
CA THR A 94 -6.69 7.07 12.77
C THR A 94 -5.31 6.42 12.64
N PHE A 95 -4.87 6.19 11.40
CA PHE A 95 -3.60 5.52 11.11
C PHE A 95 -2.39 6.40 11.38
#